data_AF-A0A1X7LJ74-F1
#
_entry.id   AF-A0A1X7LJ74-F1
#
_cell.length_a   1.000
_cell.length_b   1.000
_cell.length_c   1.000
_cell.angle_alpha   90.00
_cell.angle_beta   90.00
_cell.angle_gamma   90.00
#
_symmetry.space_group_name_H-M   'P 1'
#
loop_
_entity.id
_entity.type
_entity.pdbx_description
1 polymer ?
#
loop_
_entity_poly.entity_id
_entity_poly.type
_entity_poly.pdbx_seq_one_letter_code
_entity_poly.pdbx_strand_id
1 'polypeptide(L)'
;MAVSIHKLFSDFNLNYSKPIKWNEKFDAKFNGVYVIAKTNDPNTNITEHPKFGICEKSFGSWIKEATELKVNGKNQNGIDDITEHLTDFWNPNENILYIGQSSSKTNPIQKRVGQFYSHKLGQKGPHTGGYWLKLLNCLENTFVYYAAAKNPRDTEFKMLMKYIEYSTGKSFYELKNIGNYLPFANLTADFYKEHGIKNATNKNKRKNAR
;
A
#
# COMPACT_ATOMS: atom_id res chain seq x y z
N MET A 1 -15.38 4.88 7.56
CA MET A 1 -16.18 5.18 6.35
C MET A 1 -15.37 4.85 5.11
N ALA A 2 -16.02 4.53 4.00
CA ALA A 2 -15.32 4.34 2.72
C ALA A 2 -14.83 5.70 2.19
N VAL A 3 -13.65 5.72 1.57
CA VAL A 3 -13.08 6.90 0.92
C VAL A 3 -13.07 6.66 -0.58
N SER A 4 -13.80 7.47 -1.36
CA SER A 4 -13.79 7.37 -2.81
C SER A 4 -12.52 8.01 -3.41
N ILE A 5 -12.06 7.48 -4.54
CA ILE A 5 -10.89 7.97 -5.25
C ILE A 5 -11.16 9.38 -5.75
N HIS A 6 -12.34 9.61 -6.33
CA HIS A 6 -12.76 10.91 -6.83
C HIS A 6 -12.69 11.97 -5.74
N LYS A 7 -13.32 11.72 -4.58
CA LYS A 7 -13.31 12.67 -3.45
C LYS A 7 -11.89 13.00 -3.01
N LEU A 8 -11.03 11.97 -2.86
CA LEU A 8 -9.66 12.18 -2.40
C LEU A 8 -8.84 13.01 -3.39
N PHE A 9 -8.93 12.79 -4.70
CA PHE A 9 -8.15 13.56 -5.67
C PHE A 9 -8.70 14.97 -5.89
N SER A 10 -10.03 15.13 -5.90
CA SER A 10 -10.71 16.42 -6.12
C SER A 10 -10.35 17.45 -5.04
N ASP A 11 -10.19 17.04 -3.77
CA ASP A 11 -9.76 17.92 -2.67
C ASP A 11 -8.39 18.60 -2.92
N PHE A 12 -7.56 18.00 -3.78
CA PHE A 12 -6.24 18.51 -4.13
C PHE A 12 -6.19 19.13 -5.53
N ASN A 13 -7.34 19.30 -6.19
CA ASN A 13 -7.47 19.78 -7.57
C ASN A 13 -6.61 18.97 -8.55
N LEU A 14 -6.53 17.65 -8.35
CA LEU A 14 -5.72 16.76 -9.16
C LEU A 14 -6.57 16.08 -10.25
N ASN A 15 -6.17 16.28 -11.50
CA ASN A 15 -6.74 15.55 -12.64
C ASN A 15 -6.12 14.15 -12.70
N TYR A 16 -6.86 13.14 -12.26
CA TYR A 16 -6.40 11.76 -12.21
C TYR A 16 -6.79 10.96 -13.45
N SER A 17 -6.05 9.88 -13.68
CA SER A 17 -6.24 8.97 -14.81
C SER A 17 -7.56 8.21 -14.74
N LYS A 18 -7.93 7.56 -15.85
CA LYS A 18 -8.84 6.40 -15.80
C LYS A 18 -8.22 5.27 -14.94
N PRO A 19 -9.02 4.35 -14.39
CA PRO A 19 -8.51 3.17 -13.71
C PRO A 19 -7.65 2.34 -14.67
N ILE A 20 -6.47 1.92 -14.21
CA ILE A 20 -5.61 0.96 -14.90
C ILE A 20 -5.61 -0.33 -14.11
N LYS A 21 -5.84 -1.48 -14.74
CA LYS A 21 -5.82 -2.74 -14.00
C LYS A 21 -4.42 -3.05 -13.49
N TRP A 22 -4.32 -3.72 -12.35
CA TRP A 22 -3.05 -4.21 -11.82
C TRP A 22 -2.24 -4.93 -12.92
N ASN A 23 -0.93 -4.66 -12.97
CA ASN A 23 0.01 -5.22 -13.95
C ASN A 23 -0.20 -4.79 -15.42
N GLU A 24 -1.20 -3.95 -15.71
CA GLU A 24 -1.37 -3.34 -17.03
C GLU A 24 -0.33 -2.22 -17.25
N LYS A 25 0.13 -2.09 -18.51
CA LYS A 25 1.07 -1.04 -18.91
C LYS A 25 0.34 0.27 -19.15
N PHE A 26 0.94 1.37 -18.73
CA PHE A 26 0.43 2.72 -18.94
C PHE A 26 1.57 3.71 -19.12
N ASP A 27 1.32 4.87 -19.74
CA ASP A 27 2.34 5.91 -19.92
C ASP A 27 2.15 7.05 -18.90
N ALA A 28 3.05 7.11 -17.92
CA ALA A 28 3.05 8.11 -16.86
C ALA A 28 4.50 8.48 -16.50
N LYS A 29 5.24 9.01 -17.48
CA LYS A 29 6.65 9.45 -17.38
C LYS A 29 6.81 10.81 -16.70
N PHE A 30 6.02 11.06 -15.66
CA PHE A 30 6.04 12.30 -14.88
C PHE A 30 5.99 11.99 -13.39
N ASN A 31 6.26 13.03 -12.60
CA ASN A 31 6.18 13.00 -11.15
C ASN A 31 4.77 13.33 -10.66
N GLY A 32 4.37 12.73 -9.56
CA GLY A 32 3.05 12.92 -8.99
C GLY A 32 2.69 11.84 -7.98
N VAL A 33 1.39 11.67 -7.77
CA VAL A 33 0.82 10.75 -6.80
C VAL A 33 0.03 9.65 -7.49
N TYR A 34 -0.08 8.50 -6.83
CA TYR A 34 -0.88 7.39 -7.30
C TYR A 34 -1.56 6.70 -6.12
N VAL A 35 -2.68 6.05 -6.40
CA VAL A 35 -3.39 5.19 -5.46
C VAL A 35 -3.59 3.82 -6.07
N ILE A 36 -3.56 2.79 -5.23
CA ILE A 36 -3.95 1.41 -5.58
C ILE A 36 -5.25 1.13 -4.85
N ALA A 37 -6.30 0.80 -5.59
CA ALA A 37 -7.65 0.68 -5.09
C ALA A 37 -8.33 -0.64 -5.52
N LYS A 38 -9.39 -1.03 -4.82
CA LYS A 38 -10.17 -2.26 -5.06
C LYS A 38 -11.28 -2.11 -6.11
N THR A 39 -11.55 -0.90 -6.57
CA THR A 39 -12.62 -0.57 -7.52
C THR A 39 -12.06 0.13 -8.75
N ASN A 40 -12.73 -0.05 -9.88
CA ASN A 40 -12.50 0.70 -11.11
C ASN A 40 -13.42 1.93 -11.22
N ASP A 41 -14.49 2.04 -10.43
CA ASP A 41 -15.30 3.24 -10.36
C ASP A 41 -14.75 4.19 -9.27
N PRO A 42 -14.24 5.38 -9.66
CA PRO A 42 -13.64 6.30 -8.72
C PRO A 42 -14.64 6.94 -7.75
N ASN A 43 -15.95 6.87 -8.03
CA ASN A 43 -16.99 7.42 -7.17
C ASN A 43 -17.52 6.41 -6.16
N THR A 44 -17.17 5.13 -6.31
CA THR A 44 -17.69 4.08 -5.43
C THR A 44 -17.32 4.37 -3.98
N ASN A 45 -18.30 4.22 -3.10
CA ASN A 45 -18.11 3.99 -1.69
C ASN A 45 -18.49 2.53 -1.47
N ILE A 46 -17.52 1.59 -1.50
CA ILE A 46 -17.84 0.16 -1.64
C ILE A 46 -18.73 -0.31 -0.48
N THR A 47 -19.74 -1.10 -0.84
CA THR A 47 -20.70 -1.83 0.01
C THR A 47 -20.43 -3.34 0.05
N GLU A 48 -19.49 -3.84 -0.76
CA GLU A 48 -19.06 -5.24 -0.73
C GLU A 48 -17.95 -5.38 0.30
N HIS A 49 -18.12 -6.30 1.25
CA HIS A 49 -17.17 -6.55 2.34
C HIS A 49 -16.25 -7.74 1.99
N PRO A 50 -15.25 -7.59 1.09
CA PRO A 50 -14.42 -8.71 0.72
C PRO A 50 -13.66 -9.22 1.94
N LYS A 51 -13.70 -10.54 2.11
CA LYS A 51 -12.91 -11.23 3.11
C LYS A 51 -11.43 -10.97 2.82
N PHE A 52 -10.68 -10.59 3.85
CA PHE A 52 -9.24 -10.53 3.76
C PHE A 52 -8.64 -11.91 3.47
N GLY A 53 -7.58 -11.96 2.67
CA GLY A 53 -6.90 -13.21 2.39
C GLY A 53 -5.52 -12.99 1.78
N ILE A 54 -4.59 -13.86 2.19
CA ILE A 54 -3.22 -13.85 1.70
C ILE A 54 -3.06 -14.89 0.58
N CYS A 55 -2.32 -14.52 -0.46
CA CYS A 55 -1.92 -15.43 -1.53
C CYS A 55 -0.84 -16.40 -1.01
N GLU A 56 -1.15 -17.69 -1.01
CA GLU A 56 -0.24 -18.76 -0.58
C GLU A 56 1.11 -18.72 -1.29
N LYS A 57 1.11 -18.47 -2.61
CA LYS A 57 2.34 -18.39 -3.42
C LYS A 57 3.23 -17.21 -2.99
N SER A 58 2.61 -16.06 -2.72
CA SER A 58 3.31 -14.87 -2.23
C SER A 58 3.88 -15.11 -0.84
N PHE A 59 3.07 -15.67 0.08
CA PHE A 59 3.49 -16.02 1.43
C PHE A 59 4.65 -17.02 1.43
N GLY A 60 4.52 -18.13 0.70
CA GLY A 60 5.56 -19.14 0.59
C GLY A 60 6.88 -18.58 0.04
N SER A 61 6.81 -17.65 -0.93
CA SER A 61 8.01 -16.96 -1.43
C SER A 61 8.60 -16.00 -0.41
N TRP A 62 7.76 -15.33 0.37
CA TRP A 62 8.18 -14.37 1.39
C TRP A 62 8.95 -15.03 2.52
N ILE A 63 8.42 -16.11 3.11
CA ILE A 63 9.05 -16.80 4.24
C ILE A 63 10.36 -17.49 3.85
N LYS A 64 10.50 -17.91 2.58
CA LYS A 64 11.75 -18.44 2.03
C LYS A 64 12.86 -17.38 1.99
N GLU A 65 12.52 -16.13 1.72
CA GLU A 65 13.50 -15.04 1.67
C GLU A 65 13.70 -14.39 3.04
N ALA A 66 12.63 -14.09 3.77
CA ALA A 66 12.64 -13.45 5.09
C ALA A 66 12.69 -14.50 6.23
N THR A 67 13.81 -15.22 6.33
CA THR A 67 13.99 -16.35 7.25
C THR A 67 13.92 -16.01 8.74
N GLU A 68 14.08 -14.73 9.10
CA GLU A 68 14.01 -14.24 10.48
C GLU A 68 12.69 -13.49 10.77
N LEU A 69 11.67 -13.66 9.90
CA LEU A 69 10.36 -13.02 10.01
C LEU A 69 9.72 -13.33 11.37
N LYS A 70 9.30 -12.26 12.05
CA LYS A 70 8.60 -12.33 13.33
C LYS A 70 7.30 -11.55 13.30
N VAL A 71 6.32 -12.03 14.03
CA VAL A 71 5.02 -11.40 14.27
C VAL A 71 4.87 -11.28 15.77
N ASN A 72 4.69 -10.05 16.29
CA ASN A 72 4.55 -9.79 17.72
C ASN A 72 5.67 -10.44 18.56
N GLY A 73 6.89 -10.43 18.03
CA GLY A 73 8.09 -11.00 18.67
C GLY A 73 8.27 -12.52 18.52
N LYS A 74 7.27 -13.25 18.02
CA LYS A 74 7.31 -14.70 17.82
C LYS A 74 7.60 -15.05 16.35
N ASN A 75 8.13 -16.24 16.10
CA ASN A 75 8.16 -16.78 14.74
C ASN A 75 6.73 -17.06 14.28
N GLN A 76 6.46 -16.87 12.99
CA GLN A 76 5.17 -17.25 12.39
C GLN A 76 5.08 -18.78 12.24
N ASN A 77 3.91 -19.36 12.47
CA ASN A 77 3.64 -20.80 12.35
C ASN A 77 2.83 -21.19 11.10
N GLY A 78 2.70 -20.29 10.13
CA GLY A 78 1.98 -20.56 8.90
C GLY A 78 1.33 -19.30 8.32
N ILE A 79 0.63 -19.51 7.21
CA ILE A 79 -0.12 -18.43 6.55
C ILE A 79 -1.28 -17.93 7.42
N ASP A 80 -1.86 -18.80 8.25
CA ASP A 80 -2.99 -18.47 9.11
C ASP A 80 -2.59 -17.44 10.17
N ASP A 81 -1.43 -17.60 10.83
CA ASP A 81 -0.89 -16.62 11.78
C ASP A 81 -0.75 -15.22 11.16
N ILE A 82 -0.23 -15.14 9.92
CA ILE A 82 -0.10 -13.85 9.22
C ILE A 82 -1.48 -13.32 8.83
N THR A 83 -2.38 -14.22 8.40
CA THR A 83 -3.72 -13.83 7.94
C THR A 83 -4.54 -13.26 9.10
N GLU A 84 -4.55 -13.94 10.25
CA GLU A 84 -5.17 -13.47 11.48
C GLU A 84 -4.59 -12.11 11.89
N HIS A 85 -3.25 -12.01 11.97
CA HIS A 85 -2.58 -10.77 12.36
C HIS A 85 -2.85 -9.59 11.43
N LEU A 86 -2.88 -9.81 10.11
CA LEU A 86 -3.16 -8.74 9.14
C LEU A 86 -4.65 -8.40 9.02
N THR A 87 -5.55 -9.28 9.49
CA THR A 87 -6.99 -9.01 9.53
C THR A 87 -7.31 -7.82 10.43
N ASP A 88 -6.57 -7.63 11.52
CA ASP A 88 -6.73 -6.48 12.44
C ASP A 88 -6.51 -5.11 11.75
N PHE A 89 -5.81 -5.11 10.62
CA PHE A 89 -5.54 -3.91 9.83
C PHE A 89 -6.43 -3.78 8.61
N TRP A 90 -7.26 -4.79 8.32
CA TRP A 90 -8.12 -4.81 7.16
C TRP A 90 -9.44 -4.11 7.46
N ASN A 91 -9.72 -3.04 6.72
CA ASN A 91 -11.04 -2.43 6.70
C ASN A 91 -11.82 -2.95 5.49
N PRO A 92 -12.92 -3.73 5.66
CA PRO A 92 -13.67 -4.24 4.53
C PRO A 92 -14.30 -3.13 3.68
N ASN A 93 -14.59 -1.97 4.29
CA ASN A 93 -15.16 -0.79 3.63
C ASN A 93 -14.10 0.12 2.98
N GLU A 94 -12.82 -0.26 3.02
CA GLU A 94 -11.75 0.49 2.37
C GLU A 94 -11.71 0.20 0.88
N ASN A 95 -11.71 1.28 0.08
CA ASN A 95 -11.49 1.24 -1.36
C ASN A 95 -10.01 1.38 -1.72
N ILE A 96 -9.33 2.31 -1.05
CA ILE A 96 -7.96 2.73 -1.35
C ILE A 96 -7.03 1.98 -0.42
N LEU A 97 -6.25 1.03 -0.96
CA LEU A 97 -5.34 0.16 -0.20
C LEU A 97 -3.95 0.75 0.00
N TYR A 98 -3.56 1.66 -0.89
CA TYR A 98 -2.25 2.30 -0.86
C TYR A 98 -2.30 3.66 -1.54
N ILE A 99 -1.65 4.65 -0.94
CA ILE A 99 -1.38 5.98 -1.51
C ILE A 99 0.14 6.14 -1.58
N GLY A 100 0.66 6.56 -2.72
CA GLY A 100 2.09 6.75 -2.90
C GLY A 100 2.42 7.90 -3.83
N GLN A 101 3.71 8.21 -3.88
CA GLN A 101 4.24 9.28 -4.72
C GLN A 101 5.47 8.85 -5.52
N SER A 102 5.75 9.65 -6.54
CA SER A 102 6.98 9.67 -7.30
C SER A 102 7.45 11.11 -7.50
N SER A 103 8.62 11.45 -6.93
CA SER A 103 9.24 12.76 -7.04
C SER A 103 10.58 12.77 -7.80
N SER A 104 11.09 11.61 -8.19
CA SER A 104 12.40 11.50 -8.85
C SER A 104 12.28 11.56 -10.37
N LYS A 105 13.12 12.40 -11.00
CA LYS A 105 13.23 12.51 -12.46
C LYS A 105 13.55 11.17 -13.14
N THR A 106 14.24 10.26 -12.45
CA THR A 106 14.66 8.94 -12.99
C THR A 106 13.75 7.80 -12.53
N ASN A 107 12.73 8.10 -11.73
CA ASN A 107 11.80 7.11 -11.21
C ASN A 107 10.35 7.61 -11.23
N PRO A 108 9.80 7.97 -12.43
CA PRO A 108 8.44 8.50 -12.58
C PRO A 108 7.37 7.50 -12.13
N ILE A 109 6.10 7.94 -12.05
CA ILE A 109 4.97 7.14 -11.54
C ILE A 109 4.94 5.75 -12.18
N GLN A 110 5.00 5.65 -13.51
CA GLN A 110 4.99 4.36 -14.21
C GLN A 110 6.09 3.41 -13.70
N LYS A 111 7.32 3.93 -13.54
CA LYS A 111 8.45 3.13 -13.05
C LYS A 111 8.27 2.77 -11.57
N ARG A 112 7.79 3.71 -10.75
CA ARG A 112 7.53 3.48 -9.32
C ARG A 112 6.46 2.43 -9.10
N VAL A 113 5.36 2.48 -9.85
CA VAL A 113 4.32 1.44 -9.83
C VAL A 113 4.87 0.11 -10.36
N GLY A 114 5.64 0.13 -11.47
CA GLY A 114 6.30 -1.07 -12.00
C GLY A 114 7.29 -1.75 -11.03
N GLN A 115 7.84 -1.00 -10.06
CA GLN A 115 8.65 -1.59 -8.99
C GLN A 115 7.82 -2.52 -8.09
N PHE A 116 6.51 -2.31 -7.92
CA PHE A 116 5.67 -3.29 -7.23
C PHE A 116 5.65 -4.62 -7.97
N TYR A 117 5.48 -4.59 -9.29
CA TYR A 117 5.35 -5.82 -10.09
C TYR A 117 6.64 -6.66 -10.01
N SER A 118 7.79 -6.01 -10.16
CA SER A 118 9.11 -6.66 -10.11
C SER A 118 9.62 -6.99 -8.69
N HIS A 119 9.07 -6.37 -7.64
CA HIS A 119 9.54 -6.58 -6.28
C HIS A 119 9.26 -8.00 -5.78
N LYS A 120 10.30 -8.68 -5.29
CA LYS A 120 10.15 -9.98 -4.62
C LYS A 120 10.04 -9.77 -3.12
N LEU A 121 9.00 -10.33 -2.51
CA LEU A 121 8.78 -10.28 -1.08
C LEU A 121 10.00 -10.81 -0.32
N GLY A 122 10.33 -10.17 0.81
CA GLY A 122 11.52 -10.51 1.58
C GLY A 122 12.82 -9.84 1.10
N GLN A 123 12.82 -9.18 -0.06
CA GLN A 123 13.99 -8.42 -0.53
C GLN A 123 13.97 -6.98 -0.02
N LYS A 124 15.14 -6.31 0.03
CA LYS A 124 15.26 -4.90 0.47
C LYS A 124 14.79 -3.87 -0.55
N GLY A 125 14.47 -4.30 -1.77
CA GLY A 125 14.05 -3.41 -2.85
C GLY A 125 13.48 -4.19 -4.04
N PRO A 126 13.03 -3.49 -5.09
CA PRO A 126 13.00 -2.05 -5.23
C PRO A 126 11.83 -1.36 -4.49
N HIS A 127 10.86 -2.11 -3.94
CA HIS A 127 9.65 -1.54 -3.32
C HIS A 127 9.23 -2.21 -2.01
N THR A 128 9.95 -1.96 -0.93
CA THR A 128 9.65 -2.53 0.40
C THR A 128 8.47 -1.90 1.12
N GLY A 129 8.20 -0.61 0.92
CA GLY A 129 7.23 0.14 1.75
C GLY A 129 5.77 -0.30 1.63
N GLY A 130 5.40 -0.92 0.50
CA GLY A 130 4.03 -1.38 0.23
C GLY A 130 3.92 -2.90 0.10
N TYR A 131 4.81 -3.66 0.75
CA TYR A 131 4.88 -5.12 0.56
C TYR A 131 3.59 -5.86 0.96
N TRP A 132 2.77 -5.28 1.86
CA TRP A 132 1.47 -5.85 2.24
C TRP A 132 0.52 -6.00 1.05
N LEU A 133 0.57 -5.10 0.06
CA LEU A 133 -0.21 -5.27 -1.18
C LEU A 133 0.10 -6.59 -1.88
N LYS A 134 1.39 -6.96 -1.93
CA LYS A 134 1.83 -8.17 -2.63
C LYS A 134 1.45 -9.47 -1.91
N LEU A 135 0.99 -9.37 -0.66
CA LEU A 135 0.45 -10.51 0.07
C LEU A 135 -1.00 -10.81 -0.31
N LEU A 136 -1.76 -9.85 -0.84
CA LEU A 136 -3.18 -10.02 -1.11
C LEU A 136 -3.46 -11.07 -2.20
N ASN A 137 -4.45 -11.93 -1.99
CA ASN A 137 -4.96 -12.86 -2.99
C ASN A 137 -5.78 -12.18 -4.10
N CYS A 138 -6.33 -10.99 -3.84
CA CYS A 138 -7.18 -10.23 -4.75
C CYS A 138 -6.41 -9.13 -5.52
N LEU A 139 -5.08 -9.14 -5.49
CA LEU A 139 -4.26 -8.06 -6.06
C LEU A 139 -4.50 -7.85 -7.57
N GLU A 140 -4.76 -8.93 -8.32
CA GLU A 140 -5.07 -8.87 -9.76
C GLU A 140 -6.40 -8.15 -10.07
N ASN A 141 -7.25 -7.95 -9.07
CA ASN A 141 -8.51 -7.21 -9.17
C ASN A 141 -8.39 -5.79 -8.59
N THR A 142 -7.17 -5.28 -8.41
CA THR A 142 -6.94 -3.89 -8.01
C THR A 142 -6.67 -3.00 -9.22
N PHE A 143 -6.81 -1.70 -9.00
CA PHE A 143 -6.68 -0.67 -10.01
C PHE A 143 -5.76 0.45 -9.54
N VAL A 144 -4.98 0.99 -10.46
CA VAL A 144 -4.10 2.13 -10.25
C VAL A 144 -4.78 3.39 -10.79
N TYR A 145 -4.83 4.43 -9.98
CA TYR A 145 -5.14 5.80 -10.42
C TYR A 145 -3.95 6.69 -10.12
N TYR A 146 -3.66 7.65 -10.99
CA TYR A 146 -2.53 8.54 -10.80
C TYR A 146 -2.80 9.94 -11.34
N ALA A 147 -2.10 10.93 -10.80
CA ALA A 147 -2.16 12.32 -11.25
C ALA A 147 -0.78 12.96 -11.15
N ALA A 148 -0.49 13.91 -12.05
CA ALA A 148 0.69 14.76 -11.92
C ALA A 148 0.53 15.68 -10.70
N ALA A 149 1.61 15.88 -9.94
CA ALA A 149 1.61 16.82 -8.82
C ALA A 149 2.92 17.61 -8.78
N LYS A 150 2.83 18.92 -8.50
CA LYS A 150 4.00 19.80 -8.43
C LYS A 150 4.93 19.42 -7.27
N ASN A 151 4.36 19.06 -6.12
CA ASN A 151 5.10 18.67 -4.91
C ASN A 151 4.65 17.27 -4.43
N PRO A 152 5.01 16.18 -5.13
CA PRO A 152 4.42 14.86 -4.90
C PRO A 152 4.51 14.35 -3.46
N ARG A 153 5.62 14.63 -2.75
CA ARG A 153 5.81 14.25 -1.35
C ARG A 153 4.83 14.94 -0.42
N ASP A 154 4.69 16.26 -0.54
CA ASP A 154 3.75 17.05 0.26
C ASP A 154 2.30 16.68 -0.08
N THR A 155 2.01 16.49 -1.37
CA THR A 155 0.68 16.05 -1.81
C THR A 155 0.31 14.68 -1.25
N GLU A 156 1.20 13.68 -1.30
CA GLU A 156 0.91 12.35 -0.76
C GLU A 156 0.73 12.36 0.76
N PHE A 157 1.57 13.08 1.50
CA PHE A 157 1.38 13.23 2.94
C PHE A 157 0.01 13.82 3.26
N LYS A 158 -0.39 14.91 2.59
CA LYS A 158 -1.71 15.53 2.80
C LYS A 158 -2.86 14.62 2.36
N MET A 159 -2.71 13.86 1.29
CA MET A 159 -3.69 12.85 0.87
C MET A 159 -3.85 11.75 1.91
N LEU A 160 -2.76 11.28 2.52
CA LEU A 160 -2.82 10.32 3.63
C LEU A 160 -3.57 10.91 4.84
N MET A 161 -3.33 12.17 5.18
CA MET A 161 -4.04 12.84 6.29
C MET A 161 -5.54 12.96 5.98
N LYS A 162 -5.90 13.38 4.77
CA LYS A 162 -7.29 13.48 4.34
C LYS A 162 -7.98 12.13 4.26
N TYR A 163 -7.28 11.09 3.81
CA TYR A 163 -7.78 9.72 3.85
C TYR A 163 -8.13 9.31 5.29
N ILE A 164 -7.27 9.59 6.26
CA ILE A 164 -7.52 9.27 7.68
C ILE A 164 -8.74 10.03 8.21
N GLU A 165 -8.84 11.33 7.92
CA GLU A 165 -10.00 12.13 8.34
C GLU A 165 -11.30 11.58 7.75
N TYR A 166 -11.30 11.21 6.46
CA TYR A 166 -12.47 10.61 5.82
C TYR A 166 -12.77 9.20 6.29
N SER A 167 -11.76 8.37 6.53
CA SER A 167 -11.97 6.99 6.96
C SER A 167 -12.45 6.90 8.40
N THR A 168 -12.05 7.85 9.26
CA THR A 168 -12.42 7.87 10.69
C THR A 168 -13.57 8.81 11.03
N GLY A 169 -13.83 9.83 10.20
CA GLY A 169 -14.76 10.91 10.52
C GLY A 169 -14.26 11.86 11.61
N LYS A 170 -12.97 11.80 11.95
CA LYS A 170 -12.35 12.57 13.03
C LYS A 170 -11.19 13.39 12.51
N SER A 171 -10.86 14.48 13.20
CA SER A 171 -9.61 15.17 12.92
C SER A 171 -8.43 14.29 13.32
N PHE A 172 -7.35 14.31 12.54
CA PHE A 172 -6.17 13.51 12.86
C PHE A 172 -5.51 13.93 14.20
N TYR A 173 -5.76 15.14 14.70
CA TYR A 173 -5.32 15.60 16.02
C TYR A 173 -6.01 14.87 17.18
N GLU A 174 -7.17 14.25 16.94
CA GLU A 174 -7.96 13.53 17.95
C GLU A 174 -7.59 12.04 18.03
N LEU A 175 -6.80 11.56 17.07
CA LEU A 175 -6.47 10.14 16.92
C LEU A 175 -5.19 9.80 17.67
N LYS A 176 -5.29 8.87 18.61
CA LYS A 176 -4.12 8.17 19.15
C LYS A 176 -3.64 7.15 18.11
N ASN A 177 -2.32 6.96 18.02
CA ASN A 177 -1.70 5.99 17.11
C ASN A 177 -2.18 6.13 15.66
N ILE A 178 -2.10 7.36 15.13
CA ILE A 178 -2.54 7.75 13.78
C ILE A 178 -2.10 6.78 12.66
N GLY A 179 -0.92 6.15 12.80
CA GLY A 179 -0.41 5.10 11.91
C GLY A 179 -1.37 3.96 11.63
N ASN A 180 -2.20 3.59 12.60
CA ASN A 180 -3.15 2.48 12.48
C ASN A 180 -4.30 2.79 11.50
N TYR A 181 -4.55 4.08 11.22
CA TYR A 181 -5.60 4.53 10.31
C TYR A 181 -5.11 4.81 8.88
N LEU A 182 -3.83 4.60 8.59
CA LEU A 182 -3.31 4.61 7.22
C LEU A 182 -4.01 3.54 6.38
N PRO A 183 -4.08 3.70 5.03
CA PRO A 183 -4.50 2.63 4.14
C PRO A 183 -3.80 1.32 4.46
N PHE A 184 -4.47 0.20 4.23
CA PHE A 184 -4.04 -1.15 4.63
C PHE A 184 -2.53 -1.35 4.44
N ALA A 185 -2.02 -1.07 3.25
CA ALA A 185 -0.63 -1.35 2.90
C ALA A 185 0.33 -0.15 3.03
N ASN A 186 -0.14 1.02 3.46
CA ASN A 186 0.74 2.12 3.84
C ASN A 186 1.29 1.86 5.24
N LEU A 187 2.55 1.42 5.34
CA LEU A 187 3.19 1.14 6.63
C LEU A 187 3.84 2.37 7.27
N THR A 188 4.09 3.40 6.47
CA THR A 188 4.75 4.63 6.87
C THR A 188 4.14 5.83 6.17
N ALA A 189 4.08 6.93 6.89
CA ALA A 189 4.08 8.30 6.40
C ALA A 189 5.30 9.00 7.06
N ASP A 190 5.13 10.21 7.59
CA ASP A 190 6.08 10.80 8.56
C ASP A 190 6.01 10.13 9.96
N PHE A 191 5.09 9.18 10.13
CA PHE A 191 4.94 8.28 11.28
C PHE A 191 4.79 6.84 10.81
N TYR A 192 4.80 5.88 11.73
CA TYR A 192 4.77 4.44 11.43
C TYR A 192 3.46 3.77 11.85
N LYS A 193 2.98 2.81 11.06
CA LYS A 193 1.88 1.89 11.43
C LYS A 193 2.44 0.83 12.38
N GLU A 194 2.01 0.85 13.62
CA GLU A 194 2.48 -0.10 14.64
C GLU A 194 1.87 -1.48 14.39
N HIS A 195 2.58 -2.29 13.62
CA HIS A 195 2.01 -3.52 13.07
C HIS A 195 2.66 -4.82 13.54
N GLY A 196 3.58 -4.81 14.51
CA GLY A 196 4.14 -6.03 15.13
C GLY A 196 5.04 -6.94 14.26
N ILE A 197 4.97 -6.84 12.93
CA ILE A 197 5.80 -7.61 11.99
C ILE A 197 7.22 -7.03 11.96
N LYS A 198 8.23 -7.88 12.21
CA LYS A 198 9.65 -7.52 12.20
C LYS A 198 10.43 -8.44 11.27
N ASN A 199 11.57 -7.95 10.79
CA ASN A 199 12.44 -8.67 9.84
C ASN A 199 11.73 -9.15 8.56
N ALA A 200 10.81 -8.33 8.04
CA ALA A 200 10.09 -8.61 6.79
C ALA A 200 10.99 -8.70 5.54
N THR A 201 12.29 -8.44 5.68
CA THR A 201 13.30 -8.55 4.62
C THR A 201 14.54 -9.30 5.10
N ASN A 202 15.19 -10.05 4.23
CA ASN A 202 16.47 -10.68 4.48
C ASN A 202 17.56 -9.63 4.72
N LYS A 203 18.13 -9.60 5.93
CA LYS A 203 19.20 -8.65 6.28
C LYS A 203 20.58 -9.08 5.77
N ASN A 204 20.81 -10.37 5.53
CA ASN A 204 22.14 -11.01 5.47
C ASN A 204 22.75 -11.20 4.07
N LYS A 205 22.00 -11.02 2.96
CA LYS A 205 22.53 -11.24 1.59
C LYS A 205 23.63 -10.27 1.11
N ARG A 206 24.03 -9.26 1.90
CA ARG A 206 25.16 -8.37 1.55
C ARG A 206 26.55 -8.96 1.88
N LYS A 207 26.64 -10.01 2.70
CA LYS A 207 27.95 -10.56 3.10
C LYS A 207 28.60 -11.48 2.07
N ASN A 208 27.86 -11.99 1.09
CA ASN A 208 28.37 -12.97 0.11
C ASN A 208 28.43 -12.43 -1.34
N ALA A 209 28.44 -11.10 -1.50
CA ALA A 209 28.57 -10.44 -2.80
C ALA A 209 29.68 -9.38 -2.73
N ARG A 210 30.88 -9.82 -2.35
CA ARG A 210 32.16 -9.15 -2.57
C ARG A 210 33.18 -10.22 -2.90
#